data_AF-A0A6C0Q4R6-F1
#
_entry.id   AF-A0A6C0Q4R6-F1
#
_cell.length_a   1.000
_cell.length_b   1.000
_cell.length_c   1.000
_cell.angle_alpha   90.00
_cell.angle_beta   90.00
_cell.angle_gamma   90.00
#
_symmetry.space_group_name_H-M   'P 1'
#
loop_
_entity.id
_entity.type
_entity.pdbx_description
1 polymer ?
#
loop_
_entity_poly.entity_id
_entity_poly.type
_entity_poly.pdbx_seq_one_letter_code
_entity_poly.pdbx_strand_id
1 'polypeptide(L)'
;MGRGIQLPLVDPQPNPMGPLKVCRQRSVTLAPAEGAKHWQSLEYGTDEWQKTYFRLRNSVEGYNGYAKNPLAEAIEASGTRRIRDIAAQTVLLAFQLAHANRRKIAKWLETLALGGERPRRRTHHRHRTKPLGTWTPTGYLSPTG
;
A
#
# COMPACT_ATOMS: atom_id res chain seq x y z
N MET A 1 20.31 32.22 -18.19
CA MET A 1 18.93 32.67 -18.50
C MET A 1 18.10 31.43 -18.79
N GLY A 2 17.39 30.92 -17.77
CA GLY A 2 16.65 29.66 -17.88
C GLY A 2 15.36 29.85 -18.66
N ARG A 3 15.18 29.07 -19.74
CA ARG A 3 13.89 28.97 -20.43
C ARG A 3 12.96 28.19 -19.52
N GLY A 4 12.02 28.90 -18.88
CA GLY A 4 10.95 28.29 -18.12
C GLY A 4 10.14 27.35 -19.01
N ILE A 5 9.67 26.26 -18.42
CA ILE A 5 8.77 25.29 -19.08
C ILE A 5 7.53 26.06 -19.54
N GLN A 6 7.40 26.35 -20.83
CA GLN A 6 6.15 26.81 -21.41
C GLN A 6 5.20 25.62 -21.46
N LEU A 7 4.48 25.40 -20.37
CA LEU A 7 3.31 24.54 -20.40
C LEU A 7 2.32 25.15 -21.39
N PRO A 8 1.74 24.37 -22.32
CA PRO A 8 0.71 24.89 -23.20
C PRO A 8 -0.43 25.43 -22.33
N LEU A 9 -0.86 26.66 -22.61
CA LEU A 9 -2.04 27.24 -22.00
C LEU A 9 -3.24 26.45 -22.52
N VAL A 10 -3.68 25.46 -21.74
CA VAL A 10 -4.95 24.78 -21.97
C VAL A 10 -6.02 25.74 -21.53
N ASP A 11 -6.74 26.32 -22.48
CA ASP A 11 -7.98 27.05 -22.23
C ASP A 11 -9.13 26.03 -22.26
N PRO A 12 -9.59 25.52 -21.10
CA PRO A 12 -10.64 24.51 -21.07
C PRO A 12 -11.92 25.13 -21.64
N GLN A 13 -12.37 24.60 -22.78
CA GLN A 13 -13.64 25.00 -23.37
C GLN A 13 -14.74 24.94 -22.31
N PRO A 14 -15.56 26.00 -22.16
CA PRO A 14 -16.58 26.04 -21.11
C PRO A 14 -17.55 24.88 -21.33
N ASN A 15 -17.69 24.04 -20.32
CA ASN A 15 -18.68 22.96 -20.35
C ASN A 15 -20.06 23.61 -20.57
N PRO A 16 -20.83 23.21 -21.61
CA PRO A 16 -22.14 23.78 -21.90
C PRO A 16 -23.15 23.63 -20.74
N MET A 17 -22.89 22.73 -19.78
CA MET A 17 -23.69 22.58 -18.56
C MET A 17 -23.21 23.44 -17.37
N GLY A 18 -22.28 24.37 -17.61
CA GLY A 18 -21.62 25.14 -16.56
C GLY A 18 -20.54 24.34 -15.81
N PRO A 19 -19.89 24.95 -14.81
CA PRO A 19 -18.83 24.28 -14.06
C PRO A 19 -19.39 23.08 -13.28
N LEU A 20 -18.68 21.95 -13.39
CA LEU A 20 -19.06 20.71 -12.70
C LEU A 20 -19.19 20.94 -11.20
N LYS A 21 -20.13 20.23 -10.54
CA LYS A 21 -20.34 20.31 -9.09
C LYS A 21 -19.05 20.13 -8.28
N VAL A 22 -18.13 19.28 -8.74
CA VAL A 22 -16.81 19.06 -8.11
C VAL A 22 -15.98 20.34 -7.97
N CYS A 23 -16.19 21.35 -8.82
CA CYS A 23 -15.46 22.61 -8.79
C CYS A 23 -16.06 23.65 -7.83
N ARG A 24 -17.28 23.42 -7.29
CA ARG A 24 -17.99 24.35 -6.39
C ARG A 24 -18.33 23.76 -5.03
N GLN A 25 -18.46 22.44 -4.94
CA GLN A 25 -18.92 21.73 -3.76
C GLN A 25 -17.80 21.63 -2.72
N ARG A 26 -18.07 22.09 -1.48
CA ARG A 26 -17.11 22.09 -0.37
C ARG A 26 -17.20 20.85 0.53
N SER A 27 -18.30 20.12 0.49
CA SER A 27 -18.54 18.94 1.31
C SER A 27 -19.23 17.83 0.52
N VAL A 28 -19.00 16.58 0.89
CA VAL A 28 -19.70 15.41 0.33
C VAL A 28 -20.38 14.68 1.47
N THR A 29 -21.65 14.31 1.26
CA THR A 29 -22.39 13.44 2.19
C THR A 29 -22.22 12.00 1.74
N LEU A 30 -21.73 11.15 2.64
CA LEU A 30 -21.57 9.72 2.40
C LEU A 30 -22.64 8.98 3.22
N ALA A 31 -23.47 8.20 2.56
CA ALA A 31 -24.45 7.38 3.25
C ALA A 31 -23.73 6.23 3.99
N PRO A 32 -24.21 5.80 5.18
CA PRO A 32 -23.57 4.72 5.94
C PRO A 32 -23.38 3.42 5.14
N ALA A 33 -24.33 3.11 4.24
CA ALA A 33 -24.27 1.94 3.36
C ALA A 33 -23.09 1.98 2.37
N GLU A 34 -22.65 3.17 1.94
CA GLU A 34 -21.51 3.32 1.01
C GLU A 34 -20.18 2.92 1.66
N GLY A 35 -20.10 3.04 2.99
CA GLY A 35 -18.97 2.60 3.81
C GLY A 35 -19.03 1.12 4.21
N ALA A 36 -20.15 0.43 4.01
CA ALA A 36 -20.36 -0.92 4.54
C ALA A 36 -19.34 -1.95 3.99
N LYS A 37 -18.89 -1.79 2.74
CA LYS A 37 -17.84 -2.64 2.16
C LYS A 37 -16.47 -2.51 2.84
N HIS A 38 -16.28 -1.44 3.61
CA HIS A 38 -15.07 -1.18 4.38
C HIS A 38 -15.23 -1.51 5.86
N TRP A 39 -16.38 -2.03 6.26
CA TRP A 39 -16.63 -2.43 7.64
C TRP A 39 -15.62 -3.51 8.06
N GLN A 40 -15.05 -3.30 9.24
CA GLN A 40 -14.15 -4.23 9.91
C GLN A 40 -14.69 -4.46 11.32
N SER A 41 -14.51 -5.67 11.85
CA SER A 41 -14.95 -6.01 13.19
C SER A 41 -14.25 -5.19 14.27
N LEU A 42 -12.99 -4.80 14.03
CA LEU A 42 -12.23 -3.89 14.89
C LEU A 42 -12.10 -2.53 14.20
N GLU A 43 -12.37 -1.47 14.94
CA GLU A 43 -12.23 -0.10 14.44
C GLU A 43 -10.75 0.23 14.16
N TYR A 44 -10.50 0.80 12.98
CA TYR A 44 -9.14 1.11 12.52
C TYR A 44 -8.42 2.03 13.50
N GLY A 45 -7.16 1.71 13.80
CA GLY A 45 -6.29 2.54 14.63
C GLY A 45 -6.43 2.31 16.14
N THR A 46 -7.47 1.60 16.60
CA THR A 46 -7.59 1.18 18.00
C THR A 46 -6.46 0.25 18.43
N ASP A 47 -6.16 0.18 19.73
CA ASP A 47 -5.10 -0.70 20.25
C ASP A 47 -5.36 -2.18 19.94
N GLU A 48 -6.62 -2.61 19.96
CA GLU A 48 -7.01 -3.98 19.61
C GLU A 48 -6.84 -4.26 18.12
N TRP A 49 -7.23 -3.32 17.26
CA TRP A 49 -6.97 -3.40 15.82
C TRP A 49 -5.48 -3.47 15.54
N GLN A 50 -4.67 -2.63 16.20
CA GLN A 50 -3.22 -2.64 16.05
C GLN A 50 -2.62 -3.97 16.52
N LYS A 51 -2.98 -4.46 17.71
CA LYS A 51 -2.48 -5.75 18.23
C LYS A 51 -2.79 -6.90 17.27
N THR A 52 -3.99 -6.93 16.71
CA THR A 52 -4.48 -8.02 15.87
C THR A 52 -3.90 -7.93 14.45
N TYR A 53 -4.13 -6.82 13.77
CA TYR A 53 -3.84 -6.70 12.34
C TYR A 53 -2.43 -6.24 12.02
N PHE A 54 -1.73 -5.54 12.92
CA PHE A 54 -0.37 -5.07 12.65
C PHE A 54 0.57 -6.23 12.32
N ARG A 55 0.52 -7.32 13.09
CA ARG A 55 1.39 -8.48 12.85
C ARG A 55 1.02 -9.21 11.55
N LEU A 56 -0.27 -9.44 11.33
CA LEU A 56 -0.77 -10.14 10.14
C LEU A 56 -0.44 -9.38 8.87
N ARG A 57 -0.73 -8.07 8.84
CA ARG A 57 -0.45 -7.19 7.70
C ARG A 57 1.04 -7.11 7.39
N ASN A 58 1.88 -6.86 8.39
CA ASN A 58 3.33 -6.81 8.20
C ASN A 58 3.89 -8.14 7.67
N SER A 59 3.29 -9.28 8.04
CA SER A 59 3.68 -10.59 7.51
C SER A 59 3.36 -10.70 6.01
N VAL A 60 2.15 -10.32 5.61
CA VAL A 60 1.73 -10.32 4.19
C VAL A 60 2.56 -9.34 3.37
N GLU A 61 2.76 -8.12 3.87
CA GLU A 61 3.59 -7.10 3.22
C GLU A 61 5.05 -7.55 3.11
N GLY A 62 5.58 -8.21 4.14
CA GLY A 62 6.92 -8.80 4.11
C GLY A 62 7.07 -9.92 3.08
N TYR A 63 6.05 -10.77 2.90
CA TYR A 63 6.02 -11.77 1.84
C TYR A 63 5.91 -11.14 0.45
N ASN A 64 5.00 -10.18 0.28
CA ASN A 64 4.83 -9.46 -0.99
C ASN A 64 6.13 -8.75 -1.40
N GLY A 65 6.82 -8.11 -0.46
CA GLY A 65 8.13 -7.50 -0.69
C GLY A 65 9.18 -8.53 -1.14
N TYR A 66 9.17 -9.74 -0.56
CA TYR A 66 10.04 -10.84 -1.00
C TYR A 66 9.70 -11.32 -2.41
N ALA A 67 8.42 -11.56 -2.70
CA ALA A 67 7.99 -12.09 -3.99
C ALA A 67 8.23 -11.09 -5.13
N LYS A 68 8.04 -9.79 -4.87
CA LYS A 68 8.27 -8.72 -5.84
C LYS A 68 9.74 -8.36 -6.03
N ASN A 69 10.62 -8.69 -5.07
CA ASN A 69 12.04 -8.34 -5.14
C ASN A 69 12.69 -8.92 -6.42
N PRO A 70 13.27 -8.07 -7.30
CA PRO A 70 13.95 -8.51 -8.52
C PRO A 70 15.14 -9.45 -8.27
N LEU A 71 15.78 -9.36 -7.11
CA LEU A 71 16.90 -10.22 -6.71
C LEU A 71 16.45 -11.53 -6.03
N ALA A 72 15.14 -11.75 -5.90
CA ALA A 72 14.57 -12.98 -5.35
C ALA A 72 13.67 -13.66 -6.39
N GLU A 73 12.35 -13.46 -6.32
CA GLU A 73 11.38 -14.17 -7.19
C GLU A 73 10.89 -13.31 -8.37
N ALA A 74 11.08 -11.98 -8.32
CA ALA A 74 10.81 -11.05 -9.42
C ALA A 74 9.43 -11.20 -10.09
N ILE A 75 8.36 -11.46 -9.32
CA ILE A 75 7.04 -11.79 -9.91
C ILE A 75 6.46 -10.67 -10.79
N GLU A 76 6.89 -9.42 -10.60
CA GLU A 76 6.46 -8.27 -11.43
C GLU A 76 7.15 -8.23 -12.80
N ALA A 77 8.25 -8.97 -12.99
CA ALA A 77 8.93 -9.07 -14.26
C ALA A 77 8.12 -9.92 -15.25
N SER A 78 7.32 -9.26 -16.09
CA SER A 78 6.53 -9.88 -17.17
C SER A 78 7.38 -10.71 -18.13
N GLY A 79 8.67 -10.39 -18.26
CA GLY A 79 9.64 -11.14 -19.07
C GLY A 79 9.83 -12.61 -18.64
N THR A 80 9.42 -12.98 -17.43
CA THR A 80 9.41 -14.37 -16.94
C THR A 80 8.20 -15.18 -17.42
N ARG A 81 7.17 -14.50 -17.95
CA ARG A 81 5.90 -15.07 -18.43
C ARG A 81 5.55 -14.50 -19.79
N ARG A 82 6.30 -14.88 -20.83
CA ARG A 82 6.18 -14.33 -22.20
C ARG A 82 5.01 -14.96 -22.99
N ILE A 83 3.81 -14.92 -22.43
CA ILE A 83 2.57 -15.38 -23.08
C ILE A 83 1.58 -14.22 -23.09
N ARG A 84 0.87 -14.00 -24.20
CA ARG A 84 -0.07 -12.87 -24.37
C ARG A 84 -1.45 -13.12 -23.76
N ASP A 85 -1.77 -14.36 -23.41
CA ASP A 85 -3.05 -14.75 -22.82
C ASP A 85 -3.07 -14.56 -21.29
N ILE A 86 -4.16 -13.97 -20.77
CA ILE A 86 -4.32 -13.64 -19.36
C ILE A 86 -4.53 -14.88 -18.49
N ALA A 87 -5.21 -15.91 -19.01
CA ALA A 87 -5.42 -17.15 -18.26
C ALA A 87 -4.08 -17.88 -18.09
N ALA A 88 -3.32 -18.03 -19.18
CA ALA A 88 -1.97 -18.59 -19.14
C ALA A 88 -1.02 -17.79 -18.22
N GLN A 89 -1.04 -16.45 -18.28
CA GLN A 89 -0.25 -15.63 -17.37
C GLN A 89 -0.64 -15.83 -15.90
N THR A 90 -1.93 -15.97 -15.61
CA THR A 90 -2.44 -16.19 -14.24
C THR A 90 -1.96 -17.53 -13.69
N VAL A 91 -2.02 -18.59 -14.49
CA VAL A 91 -1.52 -19.93 -14.10
C VAL A 91 -0.01 -19.90 -13.85
N LEU A 92 0.77 -19.27 -14.73
CA LEU A 92 2.22 -19.16 -14.55
C LEU A 92 2.58 -18.34 -13.31
N LEU A 93 1.85 -17.24 -13.06
CA LEU A 93 2.01 -16.45 -11.83
C LEU A 93 1.71 -17.27 -10.58
N ALA A 94 0.66 -18.11 -10.62
CA ALA A 94 0.31 -18.99 -9.51
C ALA A 94 1.45 -19.98 -9.20
N PHE A 95 2.07 -20.58 -10.22
CA PHE A 95 3.23 -21.47 -10.02
C PHE A 95 4.44 -20.73 -9.44
N GLN A 96 4.73 -19.52 -9.90
CA GLN A 96 5.81 -18.70 -9.34
C GLN A 96 5.55 -18.34 -7.88
N LEU A 97 4.31 -18.01 -7.51
CA LEU A 97 3.92 -17.77 -6.12
C LEU A 97 4.05 -19.03 -5.26
N ALA A 98 3.65 -20.20 -5.78
CA ALA A 98 3.80 -21.48 -5.08
C ALA A 98 5.28 -21.81 -4.84
N HIS A 99 6.14 -21.59 -5.84
CA HIS A 99 7.58 -21.75 -5.72
C HIS A 99 8.20 -20.80 -4.68
N ALA A 100 7.83 -19.52 -4.74
CA ALA A 100 8.25 -18.50 -3.78
C ALA A 100 7.87 -18.87 -2.34
N ASN A 101 6.64 -19.36 -2.13
CA ASN A 101 6.18 -19.87 -0.85
C ASN A 101 7.05 -21.03 -0.36
N ARG A 102 7.30 -22.03 -1.21
CA ARG A 102 8.12 -23.19 -0.86
C ARG A 102 9.54 -22.78 -0.46
N ARG A 103 10.18 -21.90 -1.22
CA ARG A 103 11.53 -21.38 -0.91
C ARG A 103 11.55 -20.60 0.40
N LYS A 104 10.53 -19.79 0.65
CA LYS A 104 10.41 -19.02 1.89
C LYS A 104 10.29 -19.93 3.11
N ILE A 105 9.47 -20.98 3.02
CA ILE A 105 9.29 -21.98 4.08
C ILE A 105 10.58 -22.76 4.29
N ALA A 106 11.22 -23.26 3.23
CA ALA A 106 12.49 -23.99 3.33
C ALA A 106 13.57 -23.15 4.06
N LYS A 107 13.74 -21.89 3.65
CA LYS A 107 14.66 -20.96 4.31
C LYS A 107 14.30 -20.70 5.77
N TRP A 108 13.02 -20.63 6.10
CA TRP A 108 12.59 -20.51 7.49
C TRP A 108 12.90 -21.79 8.30
N LEU A 109 12.67 -22.97 7.74
CA LEU A 109 13.03 -24.24 8.39
C LEU A 109 14.53 -24.35 8.66
N GLU A 110 15.38 -23.90 7.73
CA GLU A 110 16.83 -23.81 7.95
C GLU A 110 17.17 -22.94 9.17
N THR A 111 16.44 -21.85 9.40
CA THR A 111 16.67 -21.02 10.60
C THR A 111 16.25 -21.69 11.90
N LEU A 112 15.35 -22.68 11.86
CA LEU A 112 14.98 -23.48 13.04
C LEU A 112 16.01 -24.56 13.33
N ALA A 113 16.62 -25.14 12.29
CA ALA A 113 17.58 -26.24 12.40
C ALA A 113 18.93 -25.81 13.02
N LEU A 114 19.26 -24.52 12.99
CA LEU A 114 20.57 -23.98 13.37
C LEU A 114 20.79 -23.69 14.87
N GLY A 115 19.91 -24.15 15.78
CA GLY A 115 20.34 -24.31 17.19
C GLY A 115 19.48 -23.72 18.29
N GLY A 116 18.15 -23.89 18.27
CA GLY A 116 17.27 -23.60 19.41
C GLY A 116 17.14 -22.12 19.82
N GLU A 117 18.05 -21.26 19.34
CA GLU A 117 17.96 -19.82 19.44
C GLU A 117 16.92 -19.28 18.48
N ARG A 118 16.16 -18.28 18.93
CA ARG A 118 15.12 -17.66 18.10
C ARG A 118 15.79 -17.03 16.88
N PRO A 119 15.28 -17.24 15.65
CA PRO A 119 15.85 -16.64 14.45
C PRO A 119 16.02 -15.14 14.64
N ARG A 120 17.21 -14.63 14.29
CA ARG A 120 17.58 -13.23 14.49
C ARG A 120 16.59 -12.34 13.75
N ARG A 121 15.64 -11.75 14.49
CA ARG A 121 14.66 -10.82 13.95
C ARG A 121 15.44 -9.61 13.44
N ARG A 122 15.25 -9.22 12.17
CA ARG A 122 15.74 -7.91 11.72
C ARG A 122 15.19 -6.88 12.69
N THR A 123 16.08 -6.11 13.31
CA THR A 123 15.69 -4.94 14.08
C THR A 123 14.96 -4.02 13.12
N HIS A 124 13.63 -3.96 13.24
CA HIS A 124 12.87 -2.95 12.54
C HIS A 124 13.33 -1.62 13.11
N HIS A 125 14.08 -0.84 12.32
CA HIS A 125 14.16 0.59 12.56
C HIS A 125 12.76 1.12 12.34
N ARG A 126 11.98 1.15 13.43
CA ARG A 126 10.67 1.79 13.42
C ARG A 126 10.95 3.25 13.17
N HIS A 127 10.67 3.72 11.96
CA HIS A 127 10.66 5.14 11.72
C HIS A 127 9.68 5.74 12.73
N ARG A 128 10.16 6.60 13.62
CA ARG A 128 9.31 7.20 14.65
C ARG A 128 8.23 7.97 13.90
N THR A 129 6.98 7.52 14.01
CA THR A 129 5.86 8.23 13.41
C THR A 129 5.76 9.57 14.13
N LYS A 130 5.77 10.66 13.36
CA LYS A 130 5.56 12.00 13.91
C LYS A 130 4.11 12.07 14.43
N PRO A 131 3.84 12.72 15.58
CA PRO A 131 2.48 12.87 16.09
C PRO A 131 1.57 13.57 15.06
N LEU A 132 0.26 13.28 15.11
CA LEU A 132 -0.74 13.67 14.10
C LEU A 132 -0.89 15.20 13.87
N GLY A 133 -0.25 16.06 14.67
CA GLY A 133 -0.17 17.51 14.46
C GLY A 133 1.13 18.03 13.81
N THR A 134 2.07 17.15 13.46
CA THR A 134 3.38 17.59 12.91
C THR A 134 3.32 17.89 11.41
N TRP A 135 2.29 17.41 10.72
CA TRP A 135 2.06 17.65 9.28
C TRP A 135 1.03 18.76 9.04
N THR A 136 0.21 19.10 10.03
CA THR A 136 -0.67 20.27 9.95
C THR A 136 0.21 21.53 10.04
N PRO A 137 0.22 22.41 9.03
CA PRO A 137 0.77 23.75 9.20
C PRO A 137 0.06 24.38 10.39
N THR A 138 0.83 24.82 11.38
CA THR A 138 0.33 25.64 12.48
C THR A 138 -0.49 26.79 11.91
N GLY A 139 -1.82 26.71 11.91
CA GLY A 139 -2.60 27.72 11.19
C GLY A 139 -4.12 27.66 11.20
N TYR A 140 -4.79 26.61 11.70
CA TYR A 140 -6.26 26.58 11.69
C TYR A 140 -6.95 26.35 13.05
N LEU A 141 -6.19 26.34 14.15
CA LEU A 141 -6.80 26.56 15.46
C LEU A 141 -6.84 28.07 15.70
N SER A 142 -7.95 28.70 15.33
CA SER A 142 -8.26 30.07 15.72
C SER A 142 -8.24 30.17 17.25
N PRO A 143 -7.58 31.18 17.85
CA PRO A 143 -7.73 31.43 19.27
C PRO A 143 -9.17 31.90 19.49
N THR A 144 -9.91 31.16 20.31
CA THR A 144 -11.20 31.57 20.86
C THR A 144 -10.99 32.85 21.66
N GLY A 145 -11.52 33.96 21.15
CA GLY A 145 -11.85 35.15 21.94
C GLY A 145 -13.34 35.13 22.26
#